data_AF-A0A2I0IM87-F1
#
_entry.id   AF-A0A2I0IM87-F1
#
_cell.length_a   1.000
_cell.length_b   1.000
_cell.length_c   1.000
_cell.angle_alpha   90.00
_cell.angle_beta   90.00
_cell.angle_gamma   90.00
#
_symmetry.space_group_name_H-M   'P 1'
#
loop_
_entity.id
_entity.type
_entity.pdbx_description
1 polymer ?
#
loop_
_entity_poly.entity_id
_entity_poly.type
_entity_poly.pdbx_seq_one_letter_code
_entity_poly.pdbx_strand_id
1 'polypeptide(L)'
;MYVVGKRKIKMKRVADVVEALIGAYVSTGGETAGVMFLDWLGIKVDFRVSPYERGIHLNSEKFVNIKQLEALLGYSFNDPSLLVEALTHGSFMLPEIPRCYQRLEYLGDSVLDYVITVHLYSTYPRLSPGVITDMRSASVNNDCYALAAVKVGLHKHLLHDSNALQRDIANTLRNSDKFAPAFTYGWESETSFPKKVFDSIRPLLEPLVTPETLQLHPVRELHEACQKENYTLKKPTVSRDNNRISVTVEVKAGGKIYRHTSCADKKETAKRVASRAVLKSLKQASR
;
A
#
# COMPACT_ATOMS: atom_id res chain seq x y z
N MET A 1 18.47 49.07 -15.66
CA MET A 1 18.31 47.64 -16.05
C MET A 1 17.95 46.83 -14.81
N TYR A 2 16.70 46.41 -14.67
CA TYR A 2 16.32 45.37 -13.72
C TYR A 2 15.60 44.28 -14.51
N VAL A 3 16.30 43.16 -14.74
CA VAL A 3 15.69 41.96 -15.29
C VAL A 3 14.98 41.27 -14.12
N VAL A 4 13.68 41.49 -14.02
CA VAL A 4 12.82 40.73 -13.09
C VAL A 4 12.71 39.31 -13.64
N GLY A 5 13.64 38.45 -13.21
CA GLY A 5 13.58 37.02 -13.50
C GLY A 5 12.40 36.39 -12.79
N LYS A 6 11.28 36.17 -13.49
CA LYS A 6 10.19 35.31 -13.01
C LYS A 6 10.72 33.89 -12.83
N ARG A 7 11.15 33.54 -11.61
CA ARG A 7 11.40 32.15 -11.22
C ARG A 7 10.08 31.41 -11.23
N LYS A 8 9.90 30.52 -12.20
CA LYS A 8 8.77 29.59 -12.29
C LYS A 8 8.91 28.55 -11.18
N ILE A 9 8.39 28.85 -9.99
CA ILE A 9 8.27 27.86 -8.90
C ILE A 9 7.41 26.72 -9.47
N LYS A 10 7.94 25.50 -9.50
CA LYS A 10 7.14 24.33 -9.86
C LYS A 10 6.07 24.18 -8.78
N MET A 11 4.80 24.34 -9.14
CA MET A 11 3.63 24.23 -8.26
C MET A 11 3.67 23.01 -7.32
N LYS A 12 4.33 21.94 -7.75
CA LYS A 12 4.64 20.76 -6.94
C LYS A 12 5.26 21.09 -5.57
N ARG A 13 6.25 21.99 -5.49
CA ARG A 13 6.90 22.31 -4.20
C ARG A 13 5.96 23.02 -3.23
N VAL A 14 5.03 23.81 -3.74
CA VAL A 14 4.02 24.50 -2.91
C VAL A 14 3.04 23.47 -2.36
N ALA A 15 2.61 22.51 -3.19
CA ALA A 15 1.77 21.39 -2.76
C ALA A 15 2.47 20.53 -1.69
N ASP A 16 3.74 20.18 -1.89
CA ASP A 16 4.53 19.42 -0.91
C ASP A 16 4.58 20.14 0.47
N VAL A 17 4.61 21.47 0.49
CA VAL A 17 4.57 22.27 1.74
C VAL A 17 3.18 22.22 2.38
N VAL A 18 2.11 22.28 1.61
CA VAL A 18 0.73 22.15 2.13
C VAL A 18 0.53 20.75 2.73
N GLU A 19 0.99 19.70 2.07
CA GLU A 19 0.97 18.32 2.60
C GLU A 19 1.75 18.20 3.92
N ALA A 20 2.93 18.81 4.00
CA ALA A 20 3.73 18.84 5.22
C ALA A 20 3.03 19.59 6.36
N LEU A 21 2.34 20.69 6.05
CA LEU A 21 1.54 21.43 7.04
C LEU A 21 0.36 20.60 7.54
N ILE A 22 -0.39 19.95 6.65
CA ILE A 22 -1.47 19.03 7.06
C ILE A 22 -0.90 17.96 8.00
N GLY A 23 0.24 17.37 7.65
CA GLY A 23 0.94 16.40 8.50
C GLY A 23 1.31 16.94 9.88
N ALA A 24 1.74 18.21 9.98
CA ALA A 24 2.06 18.86 11.25
C ALA A 24 0.82 19.11 12.13
N TYR A 25 -0.32 19.49 11.53
CA TYR A 25 -1.58 19.62 12.27
C TYR A 25 -2.07 18.25 12.76
N VAL A 26 -2.02 17.24 11.90
CA VAL A 26 -2.42 15.86 12.26
C VAL A 26 -1.52 15.28 13.35
N SER A 27 -0.20 15.49 13.29
CA SER A 27 0.72 14.93 14.28
C SER A 27 0.62 15.57 15.68
N THR A 28 0.07 16.78 15.77
CA THR A 28 -0.03 17.53 17.03
C THR A 28 -1.44 17.53 17.63
N GLY A 29 -2.47 17.62 16.78
CA GLY A 29 -3.86 17.76 17.20
C GLY A 29 -4.80 16.71 16.61
N GLY A 30 -4.26 15.63 16.01
CA GLY A 30 -5.04 14.57 15.40
C GLY A 30 -5.78 15.02 14.13
N GLU A 31 -6.67 14.16 13.65
CA GLU A 31 -7.43 14.36 12.41
C GLU A 31 -8.23 15.66 12.45
N THR A 32 -8.86 15.98 13.59
CA THR A 32 -9.67 17.20 13.75
C THR A 32 -8.87 18.47 13.46
N ALA A 33 -7.62 18.54 13.90
CA ALA A 33 -6.75 19.68 13.59
C ALA A 33 -6.42 19.76 12.09
N GLY A 34 -6.20 18.61 11.43
CA GLY A 34 -6.04 18.54 9.99
C GLY A 34 -7.27 19.05 9.23
N VAL A 35 -8.47 18.67 9.67
CA VAL A 35 -9.74 19.15 9.09
C VAL A 35 -9.92 20.64 9.27
N MET A 36 -9.60 21.18 10.44
CA MET A 36 -9.64 22.64 10.68
C MET A 36 -8.68 23.40 9.76
N PHE A 37 -7.48 22.85 9.51
CA PHE A 37 -6.54 23.43 8.55
C PHE A 37 -7.08 23.40 7.11
N LEU A 38 -7.69 22.29 6.70
CA LEU A 38 -8.33 22.18 5.38
C LEU A 38 -9.49 23.18 5.24
N ASP A 39 -10.31 23.33 6.27
CA ASP A 39 -11.40 24.30 6.32
C ASP A 39 -10.90 25.74 6.16
N TRP A 40 -9.79 26.06 6.85
CA TRP A 40 -9.08 27.33 6.72
C TRP A 40 -8.51 27.55 5.32
N LEU A 41 -8.02 26.49 4.66
CA LEU A 41 -7.54 26.52 3.27
C LEU A 41 -8.70 26.70 2.26
N GLY A 42 -9.95 26.68 2.72
CA GLY A 42 -11.15 26.76 1.89
C GLY A 42 -11.64 25.41 1.38
N ILE A 43 -11.07 24.30 1.84
CA ILE A 43 -11.51 22.95 1.54
C ILE A 43 -12.47 22.51 2.64
N LYS A 44 -13.76 22.67 2.38
CA LYS A 44 -14.83 22.25 3.30
C LYS A 44 -14.92 20.72 3.32
N VAL A 45 -14.49 20.11 4.41
CA VAL A 45 -14.65 18.66 4.65
C VAL A 45 -15.54 18.49 5.87
N ASP A 46 -16.67 17.80 5.70
CA ASP A 46 -17.58 17.46 6.79
C ASP A 46 -17.48 15.96 7.10
N PHE A 47 -17.09 15.64 8.33
CA PHE A 47 -17.03 14.26 8.84
C PHE A 47 -18.26 13.92 9.68
N ARG A 48 -19.24 14.82 9.80
CA ARG A 48 -20.55 14.45 10.34
C ARG A 48 -21.05 13.32 9.46
N VAL A 49 -21.29 12.17 10.10
CA VAL A 49 -21.91 11.00 9.50
C VAL A 49 -23.28 11.45 9.00
N SER A 50 -23.35 11.94 7.76
CA SER A 50 -24.62 12.04 7.07
C SER A 50 -25.07 10.59 6.91
N PRO A 51 -26.22 10.18 7.49
CA PRO A 51 -26.71 8.83 7.29
C PRO A 51 -26.90 8.64 5.79
N TYR A 52 -25.97 7.90 5.18
CA TYR A 52 -26.09 7.50 3.80
C TYR A 52 -27.25 6.50 3.74
N GLU A 53 -28.44 6.99 3.41
CA GLU A 53 -29.60 6.14 3.17
C GLU A 53 -29.31 5.25 1.96
N ARG A 54 -28.89 4.03 2.25
CA ARG A 54 -28.77 3.00 1.24
C ARG A 54 -30.20 2.60 0.91
N GLY A 55 -30.75 3.15 -0.18
CA GLY A 55 -32.03 2.73 -0.75
C GLY A 55 -32.04 1.30 -1.28
N ILE A 56 -31.39 0.37 -0.56
CA ILE A 56 -31.28 -1.05 -0.85
C ILE A 56 -31.90 -1.78 0.34
N HIS A 57 -33.06 -2.40 0.10
CA HIS A 57 -33.65 -3.36 1.03
C HIS A 57 -33.14 -4.77 0.66
N LEU A 58 -31.95 -5.11 1.17
CA LEU A 58 -31.36 -6.43 0.98
C LEU A 58 -31.62 -7.31 2.21
N ASN A 59 -32.27 -8.46 2.00
CA ASN A 59 -32.29 -9.51 3.02
C ASN A 59 -30.91 -10.19 3.05
N SER A 60 -30.06 -9.71 3.95
CA SER A 60 -28.63 -10.05 3.98
C SER A 60 -28.40 -11.50 4.42
N GLU A 61 -29.28 -12.05 5.28
CA GLU A 61 -29.18 -13.42 5.75
C GLU A 61 -29.37 -14.48 4.65
N LYS A 62 -29.98 -14.11 3.51
CA LYS A 62 -30.09 -15.02 2.36
C LYS A 62 -28.75 -15.34 1.70
N PHE A 63 -27.78 -14.44 1.81
CA PHE A 63 -26.52 -14.53 1.05
C PHE A 63 -25.34 -14.92 1.94
N VAL A 64 -25.34 -14.49 3.20
CA VAL A 64 -24.22 -14.73 4.12
C VAL A 64 -24.72 -14.97 5.54
N ASN A 65 -23.96 -15.74 6.31
CA ASN A 65 -24.18 -15.90 7.74
C ASN A 65 -23.62 -14.69 8.51
N ILE A 66 -24.47 -13.69 8.75
CA ILE A 66 -24.09 -12.43 9.41
C ILE A 66 -23.44 -12.67 10.76
N LYS A 67 -24.08 -13.47 11.64
CA LYS A 67 -23.56 -13.73 12.99
C LYS A 67 -22.17 -14.37 12.98
N GLN A 68 -21.94 -15.30 12.07
CA GLN A 68 -20.63 -15.93 11.92
C GLN A 68 -19.57 -14.93 11.46
N LEU A 69 -19.88 -14.09 10.47
CA LEU A 69 -18.96 -13.09 9.94
C LEU A 69 -18.69 -11.96 10.95
N GLU A 70 -19.70 -11.49 11.67
CA GLU A 70 -19.52 -10.48 12.73
C GLU A 70 -18.64 -11.01 13.87
N ALA A 71 -18.82 -12.28 14.25
CA ALA A 71 -17.95 -12.94 15.22
C ALA A 71 -16.52 -13.11 14.68
N LEU A 72 -16.37 -13.45 13.39
CA LEU A 72 -15.06 -13.57 12.74
C LEU A 72 -14.32 -12.23 12.68
N LEU A 73 -15.04 -11.14 12.40
CA LEU A 73 -14.50 -9.79 12.25
C LEU A 73 -14.37 -9.04 13.58
N GLY A 74 -14.99 -9.54 14.66
CA GLY A 74 -15.08 -8.83 15.94
C GLY A 74 -15.86 -7.51 15.84
N TYR A 75 -16.76 -7.38 14.87
CA TYR A 75 -17.48 -6.14 14.56
C TYR A 75 -18.93 -6.42 14.19
N SER A 76 -19.85 -5.69 14.80
CA SER A 76 -21.28 -5.74 14.48
C SER A 76 -21.68 -4.59 13.57
N PHE A 77 -22.33 -4.91 12.44
CA PHE A 77 -22.75 -3.94 11.46
C PHE A 77 -24.13 -3.38 11.81
N ASN A 78 -24.25 -2.06 11.90
CA ASN A 78 -25.56 -1.40 11.99
C ASN A 78 -26.42 -1.67 10.75
N ASP A 79 -25.77 -1.84 9.59
CA ASP A 79 -26.42 -2.17 8.32
C ASP A 79 -25.71 -3.39 7.69
N PRO A 80 -26.27 -4.61 7.88
CA PRO A 80 -25.69 -5.86 7.38
C PRO A 80 -25.50 -5.93 5.87
N SER A 81 -26.19 -5.09 5.09
CA SER A 81 -26.01 -5.08 3.64
C SER A 81 -24.64 -4.51 3.22
N LEU A 82 -23.89 -3.87 4.13
CA LEU A 82 -22.52 -3.36 3.88
C LEU A 82 -21.57 -4.55 3.79
N LEU A 83 -21.79 -5.53 4.66
CA LEU A 83 -21.05 -6.77 4.68
C LEU A 83 -21.28 -7.57 3.40
N VAL A 84 -22.52 -7.63 2.91
CA VAL A 84 -22.81 -8.31 1.62
C VAL A 84 -22.17 -7.56 0.46
N GLU A 85 -22.29 -6.24 0.38
CA GLU A 85 -21.63 -5.40 -0.64
C GLU A 85 -20.11 -5.61 -0.63
N ALA A 86 -19.48 -5.64 0.54
CA ALA A 86 -18.04 -5.85 0.72
C ALA A 86 -17.55 -7.26 0.33
N LEU A 87 -18.40 -8.28 0.44
CA LEU A 87 -18.08 -9.67 0.07
C LEU A 87 -18.46 -10.02 -1.37
N THR A 88 -19.16 -9.13 -2.07
CA THR A 88 -19.66 -9.39 -3.44
C THR A 88 -18.65 -8.95 -4.47
N HIS A 89 -18.12 -9.90 -5.24
CA HIS A 89 -17.31 -9.64 -6.42
C HIS A 89 -18.19 -9.21 -7.61
N GLY A 90 -17.64 -8.41 -8.52
CA GLY A 90 -18.39 -7.89 -9.69
C GLY A 90 -18.99 -8.97 -10.60
N SER A 91 -18.49 -10.21 -10.53
CA SER A 91 -19.06 -11.35 -11.27
C SER A 91 -20.29 -11.99 -10.60
N PHE A 92 -20.70 -11.55 -9.42
CA PHE A 92 -21.84 -12.08 -8.65
C PHE A 92 -22.90 -11.00 -8.39
N MET A 93 -22.91 -9.93 -9.19
CA MET A 93 -23.97 -8.93 -9.07
C MET A 93 -25.29 -9.50 -9.58
N LEU A 94 -26.32 -9.36 -8.75
CA LEU A 94 -27.68 -9.85 -8.99
C LEU A 94 -28.67 -8.66 -8.93
N PRO A 95 -29.91 -8.79 -9.43
CA PRO A 95 -30.93 -7.76 -9.25
C PRO A 95 -31.12 -7.36 -7.77
N GLU A 96 -31.01 -8.32 -6.85
CA GLU A 96 -31.09 -8.11 -5.40
C GLU A 96 -29.80 -7.52 -4.81
N ILE A 97 -28.64 -7.75 -5.44
CA ILE A 97 -27.33 -7.24 -5.03
C ILE A 97 -26.76 -6.34 -6.14
N PRO A 98 -27.24 -5.08 -6.25
CA PRO A 98 -26.88 -4.21 -7.36
C PRO A 98 -25.48 -3.57 -7.22
N ARG A 99 -24.76 -3.85 -6.14
CA ARG A 99 -23.45 -3.26 -5.84
C ARG A 99 -22.43 -4.33 -5.43
N CYS A 100 -21.18 -4.09 -5.77
CA CYS A 100 -20.04 -4.90 -5.38
C CYS A 100 -19.04 -4.08 -4.56
N TYR A 101 -17.99 -4.75 -4.07
CA TYR A 101 -17.04 -4.18 -3.11
C TYR A 101 -16.26 -2.95 -3.60
N GLN A 102 -16.21 -2.68 -4.91
CA GLN A 102 -15.27 -1.71 -5.51
C GLN A 102 -15.34 -0.29 -4.91
N ARG A 103 -16.52 0.19 -4.52
CA ARG A 103 -16.66 1.50 -3.86
C ARG A 103 -16.13 1.49 -2.43
N LEU A 104 -16.35 0.38 -1.72
CA LEU A 104 -15.85 0.18 -0.37
C LEU A 104 -14.34 -0.06 -0.37
N GLU A 105 -13.81 -0.76 -1.38
CA GLU A 105 -12.37 -0.91 -1.65
C GLU A 105 -11.71 0.46 -1.82
N TYR A 106 -12.25 1.32 -2.69
CA TYR A 106 -11.72 2.68 -2.87
C TYR A 106 -11.60 3.49 -1.57
N LEU A 107 -12.62 3.40 -0.71
CA LEU A 107 -12.59 4.02 0.62
C LEU A 107 -11.57 3.34 1.55
N GLY A 108 -11.58 2.02 1.57
CA GLY A 108 -10.73 1.18 2.41
C GLY A 108 -9.25 1.39 2.12
N ASP A 109 -8.84 1.49 0.86
CA ASP A 109 -7.46 1.73 0.45
C ASP A 109 -6.91 3.04 1.03
N SER A 110 -7.71 4.12 0.96
CA SER A 110 -7.31 5.42 1.50
C SER A 110 -7.18 5.41 3.03
N VAL A 111 -8.12 4.72 3.71
CA VAL A 111 -8.09 4.54 5.17
C VAL A 111 -6.88 3.72 5.59
N LEU A 112 -6.58 2.65 4.87
CA LEU A 112 -5.49 1.73 5.18
C LEU A 112 -4.12 2.38 4.99
N ASP A 113 -3.93 3.11 3.88
CA ASP A 113 -2.74 3.92 3.64
C ASP A 113 -2.51 4.93 4.76
N TYR A 114 -3.56 5.60 5.20
CA TYR A 114 -3.48 6.59 6.28
C TYR A 114 -3.09 5.95 7.61
N VAL A 115 -3.80 4.91 8.03
CA VAL A 115 -3.57 4.20 9.30
C VAL A 115 -2.14 3.66 9.37
N ILE A 116 -1.65 3.00 8.30
CA ILE A 116 -0.27 2.50 8.25
C ILE A 116 0.73 3.66 8.24
N THR A 117 0.45 4.76 7.53
CA THR A 117 1.34 5.93 7.53
C THR A 117 1.47 6.55 8.93
N VAL A 118 0.35 6.75 9.64
CA VAL A 118 0.34 7.30 11.00
C VAL A 118 1.09 6.39 11.97
N HIS A 119 0.86 5.07 11.87
CA HIS A 119 1.58 4.07 12.65
C HIS A 119 3.09 4.16 12.39
N LEU A 120 3.54 4.09 11.14
CA LEU A 120 4.96 4.13 10.80
C LEU A 120 5.63 5.45 11.21
N TYR A 121 4.93 6.58 11.02
CA TYR A 121 5.42 7.90 11.42
C TYR A 121 5.64 7.99 12.94
N SER A 122 4.71 7.46 13.72
CA SER A 122 4.74 7.54 15.19
C SER A 122 5.72 6.53 15.80
N THR A 123 5.76 5.30 15.27
CA THR A 123 6.62 4.22 15.77
C THR A 123 8.10 4.47 15.46
N TYR A 124 8.39 5.09 14.31
CA TYR A 124 9.75 5.23 13.79
C TYR A 124 10.17 6.69 13.50
N PRO A 125 10.17 7.57 14.52
CA PRO A 125 10.40 9.01 14.33
C PRO A 125 11.82 9.36 13.82
N ARG A 126 12.77 8.42 13.90
CA ARG A 126 14.17 8.60 13.47
C ARG A 126 14.47 8.09 12.07
N LEU A 127 13.50 7.43 11.40
CA LEU A 127 13.72 6.93 10.05
C LEU A 127 13.58 8.02 9.00
N SER A 128 14.31 7.85 7.90
CA SER A 128 14.22 8.79 6.79
C SER A 128 12.86 8.67 6.09
N PRO A 129 12.33 9.75 5.48
CA PRO A 129 11.06 9.70 4.73
C PRO A 129 11.06 8.64 3.64
N GLY A 130 12.22 8.39 3.04
CA GLY A 130 12.40 7.31 2.08
C GLY A 130 12.11 5.95 2.71
N VAL A 131 12.76 5.61 3.82
CA VAL A 131 12.56 4.29 4.47
C VAL A 131 11.10 4.10 4.90
N ILE A 132 10.48 5.13 5.49
CA ILE A 132 9.05 5.09 5.84
C ILE A 132 8.17 4.83 4.61
N THR A 133 8.47 5.47 3.48
CA THR A 133 7.76 5.24 2.21
C THR A 133 7.89 3.80 1.73
N ASP A 134 9.08 3.21 1.83
CA ASP A 134 9.30 1.81 1.44
C ASP A 134 8.59 0.84 2.38
N MET A 135 8.65 1.09 3.69
CA MET A 135 7.92 0.30 4.69
C MET A 135 6.42 0.33 4.43
N ARG A 136 5.88 1.51 4.11
CA ARG A 136 4.47 1.66 3.74
C ARG A 136 4.16 0.85 2.48
N SER A 137 4.93 1.01 1.41
CA SER A 137 4.72 0.24 0.17
C SER A 137 4.91 -1.26 0.32
N ALA A 138 5.75 -1.70 1.25
CA ALA A 138 5.94 -3.12 1.54
C ALA A 138 4.82 -3.67 2.43
N SER A 139 4.25 -2.87 3.33
CA SER A 139 3.14 -3.25 4.20
C SER A 139 1.79 -3.20 3.47
N VAL A 140 1.61 -2.22 2.58
CA VAL A 140 0.43 -2.07 1.72
C VAL A 140 0.67 -2.80 0.41
N ASN A 141 0.50 -4.11 0.45
CA ASN A 141 0.56 -4.91 -0.78
C ASN A 141 -0.57 -5.95 -0.82
N ASN A 142 -1.09 -6.18 -2.02
CA ASN A 142 -2.25 -7.05 -2.25
C ASN A 142 -1.98 -8.50 -1.83
N ASP A 143 -0.73 -8.96 -1.93
CA ASP A 143 -0.34 -10.33 -1.57
C ASP A 143 -0.50 -10.56 -0.06
N CYS A 144 -0.08 -9.59 0.77
CA CYS A 144 -0.24 -9.61 2.23
C CYS A 144 -1.72 -9.66 2.62
N TYR A 145 -2.56 -8.83 2.00
CA TYR A 145 -3.99 -8.82 2.30
C TYR A 145 -4.69 -10.11 1.87
N ALA A 146 -4.33 -10.66 0.70
CA ALA A 146 -4.85 -11.94 0.25
C ALA A 146 -4.46 -13.08 1.22
N LEU A 147 -3.20 -13.12 1.67
CA LEU A 147 -2.73 -14.09 2.64
C LEU A 147 -3.46 -13.96 3.98
N ALA A 148 -3.65 -12.73 4.45
CA ALA A 148 -4.32 -12.47 5.72
C ALA A 148 -5.81 -12.85 5.68
N ALA A 149 -6.50 -12.49 4.58
CA ALA A 149 -7.88 -12.92 4.32
C ALA A 149 -8.00 -14.45 4.22
N VAL A 150 -7.00 -15.13 3.68
CA VAL A 150 -6.95 -16.60 3.65
C VAL A 150 -6.76 -17.19 5.05
N LYS A 151 -5.82 -16.65 5.83
CA LYS A 151 -5.49 -17.09 7.19
C LYS A 151 -6.68 -17.02 8.14
N VAL A 152 -7.49 -15.96 8.05
CA VAL A 152 -8.71 -15.83 8.87
C VAL A 152 -9.94 -16.52 8.24
N GLY A 153 -9.79 -17.15 7.07
CA GLY A 153 -10.90 -17.86 6.43
C GLY A 153 -11.91 -16.98 5.69
N LEU A 154 -11.66 -15.68 5.54
CA LEU A 154 -12.57 -14.72 4.88
C LEU A 154 -12.86 -15.10 3.42
N HIS A 155 -11.86 -15.66 2.72
CA HIS A 155 -12.00 -16.16 1.35
C HIS A 155 -13.16 -17.16 1.15
N LYS A 156 -13.58 -17.88 2.20
CA LYS A 156 -14.69 -18.85 2.15
C LYS A 156 -16.07 -18.18 2.08
N HIS A 157 -16.13 -16.89 2.37
CA HIS A 157 -17.37 -16.11 2.44
C HIS A 157 -17.52 -15.14 1.25
N LEU A 158 -16.59 -15.15 0.30
CA LEU A 158 -16.66 -14.33 -0.90
C LEU A 158 -17.76 -14.83 -1.83
N LEU A 159 -18.58 -13.91 -2.32
CA LEU A 159 -19.63 -14.18 -3.28
C LEU A 159 -19.10 -13.88 -4.69
N HIS A 160 -18.82 -14.94 -5.48
CA HIS A 160 -18.25 -14.81 -6.82
C HIS A 160 -18.55 -16.01 -7.73
N ASP A 161 -18.76 -15.74 -9.03
CA ASP A 161 -18.78 -16.76 -10.10
C ASP A 161 -17.53 -16.74 -11.02
N SER A 162 -16.47 -16.02 -10.63
CA SER A 162 -15.28 -15.85 -11.46
C SER A 162 -14.27 -17.00 -11.34
N ASN A 163 -14.00 -17.69 -12.46
CA ASN A 163 -12.93 -18.69 -12.56
C ASN A 163 -11.51 -18.12 -12.39
N ALA A 164 -11.32 -16.82 -12.68
CA ALA A 164 -10.03 -16.17 -12.45
C ALA A 164 -9.79 -16.00 -10.95
N LEU A 165 -10.78 -15.45 -10.24
CA LEU A 165 -10.72 -15.27 -8.80
C LEU A 165 -10.56 -16.60 -8.06
N GLN A 166 -11.28 -17.64 -8.49
CA GLN A 166 -11.13 -19.00 -7.93
C GLN A 166 -9.68 -19.52 -8.03
N ARG A 167 -9.01 -19.28 -9.16
CA ARG A 167 -7.60 -19.68 -9.34
C ARG A 167 -6.69 -18.87 -8.44
N ASP A 168 -6.93 -17.58 -8.29
CA ASP A 168 -6.12 -16.71 -7.43
C ASP A 168 -6.24 -17.12 -5.95
N ILE A 169 -7.46 -17.39 -5.46
CA ILE A 169 -7.70 -17.93 -4.10
C ILE A 169 -6.95 -19.25 -3.91
N ALA A 170 -7.05 -20.18 -4.86
CA ALA A 170 -6.36 -21.47 -4.81
C ALA A 170 -4.82 -21.31 -4.81
N ASN A 171 -4.29 -20.35 -5.57
CA ASN A 171 -2.86 -20.05 -5.59
C ASN A 171 -2.39 -19.48 -4.25
N THR A 172 -3.16 -18.58 -3.65
CA THR A 172 -2.85 -18.01 -2.32
C THR A 172 -2.87 -19.09 -1.24
N LEU A 173 -3.87 -19.98 -1.24
CA LEU A 173 -3.96 -21.12 -0.34
C LEU A 173 -2.77 -22.08 -0.46
N ARG A 174 -2.29 -22.36 -1.69
CA ARG A 174 -1.10 -23.20 -1.88
C ARG A 174 0.19 -22.56 -1.38
N ASN A 175 0.22 -21.23 -1.31
CA ASN A 175 1.40 -20.48 -0.90
C ASN A 175 1.35 -20.08 0.59
N SER A 176 0.21 -20.19 1.28
CA SER A 176 0.06 -19.77 2.68
C SER A 176 1.07 -20.44 3.62
N ASP A 177 1.39 -21.71 3.36
CA ASP A 177 2.34 -22.48 4.19
C ASP A 177 3.78 -21.96 4.09
N LYS A 178 4.12 -21.25 3.01
CA LYS A 178 5.47 -20.68 2.79
C LYS A 178 5.71 -19.38 3.56
N PHE A 179 4.66 -18.71 4.01
CA PHE A 179 4.73 -17.41 4.71
C PHE A 179 4.59 -17.54 6.23
N ALA A 180 4.54 -18.76 6.76
CA ALA A 180 4.07 -19.07 8.11
C ALA A 180 4.94 -18.69 9.32
N PRO A 181 6.24 -18.31 9.26
CA PRO A 181 6.94 -18.04 10.52
C PRO A 181 7.73 -16.74 10.51
N ALA A 182 7.09 -15.57 10.48
CA ALA A 182 7.82 -14.38 10.91
C ALA A 182 6.94 -13.21 11.35
N PHE A 183 7.18 -12.78 12.59
CA PHE A 183 6.86 -11.48 13.18
C PHE A 183 5.53 -11.37 13.94
N THR A 184 5.63 -11.71 15.21
CA THR A 184 4.74 -11.35 16.32
C THR A 184 5.45 -10.23 17.07
N TYR A 185 4.90 -9.02 17.16
CA TYR A 185 5.20 -8.09 18.28
C TYR A 185 4.05 -7.09 18.47
N GLY A 186 3.73 -6.86 19.74
CA GLY A 186 2.55 -6.15 20.22
C GLY A 186 2.58 -4.64 20.00
N TRP A 187 1.36 -4.09 19.94
CA TRP A 187 1.06 -2.67 19.84
C TRP A 187 0.51 -2.16 21.17
N GLU A 188 1.16 -1.14 21.73
CA GLU A 188 0.57 -0.21 22.70
C GLU A 188 0.80 1.20 22.14
N SER A 189 -0.16 1.71 21.39
CA SER A 189 -0.24 3.15 21.16
C SER A 189 -1.69 3.57 20.97
N GLU A 190 -2.02 4.61 21.74
CA GLU A 190 -3.28 5.33 21.75
C GLU A 190 -3.31 6.25 20.53
N THR A 191 -3.92 5.80 19.43
CA THR A 191 -4.24 6.69 18.31
C THR A 191 -5.74 6.81 18.09
N SER A 192 -6.15 8.00 17.66
CA SER A 192 -7.51 8.57 17.60
C SER A 192 -8.43 7.99 16.51
N PHE A 193 -8.01 6.97 15.78
CA PHE A 193 -8.91 6.23 14.89
C PHE A 193 -9.97 5.48 15.73
N PRO A 194 -11.17 5.16 15.22
CA PRO A 194 -12.09 4.32 15.98
C PRO A 194 -11.38 3.01 16.28
N LYS A 195 -10.94 2.84 17.54
CA LYS A 195 -10.14 1.70 18.00
C LYS A 195 -10.73 0.38 17.49
N LYS A 196 -12.06 0.30 17.43
CA LYS A 196 -12.84 -0.81 16.88
C LYS A 196 -12.55 -1.16 15.42
N VAL A 197 -12.37 -0.17 14.54
CA VAL A 197 -12.04 -0.39 13.11
C VAL A 197 -10.60 -0.86 12.99
N PHE A 198 -9.69 -0.29 13.76
CA PHE A 198 -8.31 -0.74 13.77
C PHE A 198 -8.17 -2.16 14.34
N ASP A 199 -8.85 -2.44 15.46
CA ASP A 199 -8.88 -3.75 16.10
C ASP A 199 -9.49 -4.82 15.18
N SER A 200 -10.46 -4.47 14.33
CA SER A 200 -11.05 -5.42 13.39
C SER A 200 -10.15 -5.72 12.18
N ILE A 201 -9.37 -4.73 11.70
CA ILE A 201 -8.41 -4.96 10.61
C ILE A 201 -7.05 -5.45 11.12
N ARG A 202 -6.73 -5.30 12.41
CA ARG A 202 -5.44 -5.68 12.99
C ARG A 202 -5.03 -7.12 12.67
N PRO A 203 -5.88 -8.15 12.85
CA PRO A 203 -5.53 -9.52 12.49
C PRO A 203 -5.19 -9.68 11.00
N LEU A 204 -5.66 -8.77 10.15
CA LEU A 204 -5.39 -8.74 8.72
C LEU A 204 -4.07 -8.05 8.37
N LEU A 205 -3.51 -7.24 9.28
CA LEU A 205 -2.30 -6.46 9.07
C LEU A 205 -1.04 -7.11 9.67
N GLU A 206 -1.20 -8.14 10.52
CA GLU A 206 -0.07 -8.83 11.15
C GLU A 206 0.50 -9.96 10.25
N PRO A 207 1.82 -9.94 9.93
CA PRO A 207 2.84 -9.00 10.38
C PRO A 207 3.04 -7.77 9.47
N LEU A 208 3.14 -6.59 10.07
CA LEU A 208 3.61 -5.38 9.39
C LEU A 208 5.12 -5.44 9.14
N VAL A 209 5.58 -4.78 8.07
CA VAL A 209 7.00 -4.71 7.73
C VAL A 209 7.73 -3.80 8.70
N THR A 210 8.76 -4.32 9.38
CA THR A 210 9.68 -3.57 10.24
C THR A 210 10.97 -3.19 9.47
N PRO A 211 11.80 -2.25 9.96
CA PRO A 211 13.04 -1.87 9.30
C PRO A 211 14.01 -3.04 9.09
N GLU A 212 14.01 -4.00 10.01
CA GLU A 212 14.86 -5.21 9.96
C GLU A 212 14.40 -6.21 8.89
N THR A 213 13.10 -6.20 8.60
CA THR A 213 12.46 -7.11 7.63
C THR A 213 12.32 -6.50 6.24
N LEU A 214 12.51 -5.18 6.12
CA LEU A 214 12.33 -4.43 4.89
C LEU A 214 13.37 -4.85 3.84
N GLN A 215 12.91 -5.57 2.82
CA GLN A 215 13.69 -5.78 1.60
C GLN A 215 13.50 -4.59 0.67
N LEU A 216 14.52 -3.75 0.57
CA LEU A 216 14.51 -2.58 -0.31
C LEU A 216 14.34 -2.99 -1.78
N HIS A 217 13.62 -2.16 -2.54
CA HIS A 217 13.47 -2.38 -3.96
C HIS A 217 14.86 -2.32 -4.65
N PRO A 218 15.23 -3.28 -5.54
CA PRO A 218 16.60 -3.38 -6.06
C PRO A 218 17.15 -2.13 -6.75
N VAL A 219 16.27 -1.34 -7.38
CA VAL A 219 16.65 -0.06 -8.00
C VAL A 219 17.10 0.95 -6.95
N ARG A 220 16.36 1.01 -5.83
CA ARG A 220 16.63 1.98 -4.77
C ARG A 220 17.86 1.57 -3.96
N GLU A 221 17.94 0.30 -3.58
CA GLU A 221 19.09 -0.26 -2.89
C GLU A 221 20.39 -0.01 -3.68
N LEU A 222 20.34 -0.13 -5.01
CA LEU A 222 21.46 0.21 -5.88
C LEU A 222 21.83 1.70 -5.84
N HIS A 223 20.86 2.61 -5.82
CA HIS A 223 21.14 4.04 -5.71
C HIS A 223 21.75 4.40 -4.35
N GLU A 224 21.19 3.86 -3.26
CA GLU A 224 21.71 4.10 -1.91
C GLU A 224 23.13 3.54 -1.75
N ALA A 225 23.40 2.33 -2.26
CA ALA A 225 24.75 1.77 -2.28
C ALA A 225 25.72 2.64 -3.09
N CYS A 226 25.31 3.14 -4.25
CA CYS A 226 26.17 4.03 -5.05
C CYS A 226 26.46 5.35 -4.34
N GLN A 227 25.47 5.93 -3.65
CA GLN A 227 25.67 7.17 -2.89
C GLN A 227 26.60 6.96 -1.69
N LYS A 228 26.39 5.89 -0.92
CA LYS A 228 27.18 5.57 0.26
C LYS A 228 28.64 5.30 -0.07
N GLU A 229 28.89 4.52 -1.12
CA GLU A 229 30.24 4.09 -1.52
C GLU A 229 30.89 4.99 -2.58
N ASN A 230 30.25 6.12 -2.92
CA ASN A 230 30.69 7.05 -3.97
C ASN A 230 30.88 6.41 -5.36
N TYR A 231 30.03 5.45 -5.73
CA TYR A 231 30.02 4.85 -7.06
C TYR A 231 29.28 5.73 -8.08
N THR A 232 29.69 5.67 -9.35
CA THR A 232 29.03 6.40 -10.43
C THR A 232 27.99 5.52 -11.13
N LEU A 233 26.71 5.74 -10.84
CA LEU A 233 25.60 5.12 -11.56
C LEU A 233 25.28 5.89 -12.85
N LYS A 234 25.37 5.23 -14.01
CA LYS A 234 24.97 5.85 -15.29
C LYS A 234 23.45 5.80 -15.46
N LYS A 235 22.92 6.77 -16.22
CA LYS A 235 21.51 6.77 -16.62
C LYS A 235 21.18 5.46 -17.37
N PRO A 236 20.14 4.72 -16.97
CA PRO A 236 19.80 3.45 -17.62
C PRO A 236 19.50 3.64 -19.11
N THR A 237 20.09 2.78 -19.93
CA THR A 237 19.82 2.73 -21.37
C THR A 237 18.61 1.85 -21.61
N VAL A 238 17.66 2.33 -22.41
CA VAL A 238 16.44 1.59 -22.76
C VAL A 238 16.43 1.39 -24.26
N SER A 239 16.31 0.13 -24.69
CA SER A 239 16.06 -0.22 -26.08
C SER A 239 14.77 -1.03 -26.20
N ARG A 240 14.15 -0.97 -27.38
CA ARG A 240 12.92 -1.69 -27.67
C ARG A 240 13.13 -2.45 -28.97
N ASP A 241 12.91 -3.76 -28.92
CA ASP A 241 13.05 -4.63 -30.08
C ASP A 241 11.92 -5.67 -30.06
N ASN A 242 11.19 -5.79 -31.17
CA ASN A 242 10.08 -6.73 -31.39
C ASN A 242 9.16 -6.92 -30.17
N ASN A 243 8.56 -5.81 -29.70
CA ASN A 243 7.68 -5.74 -28.51
C ASN A 243 8.29 -6.03 -27.13
N ARG A 244 9.59 -6.34 -27.03
CA ARG A 244 10.28 -6.48 -25.73
C ARG A 244 11.07 -5.22 -25.37
N ILE A 245 10.99 -4.82 -24.10
CA ILE A 245 11.74 -3.67 -23.57
C ILE A 245 12.98 -4.20 -22.87
N SER A 246 14.15 -3.75 -23.33
CA SER A 246 15.45 -4.07 -22.77
C SER A 246 15.97 -2.87 -21.99
N VAL A 247 16.34 -3.09 -20.73
CA VAL A 247 16.91 -2.05 -19.86
C VAL A 247 18.30 -2.48 -19.42
N THR A 248 19.28 -1.61 -19.67
CA THR A 248 20.67 -1.78 -19.27
C THR A 248 20.97 -0.85 -18.10
N VAL A 249 21.48 -1.41 -17.01
CA VAL A 249 21.93 -0.69 -15.83
C VAL A 249 23.45 -0.83 -15.73
N GLU A 250 24.15 0.29 -15.48
CA GLU A 250 25.61 0.33 -15.40
C GLU A 250 26.08 1.17 -14.20
N VAL A 251 26.96 0.59 -13.39
CA VAL A 251 27.64 1.25 -12.26
C VAL A 251 29.14 1.14 -12.43
N LYS A 252 29.85 2.27 -12.25
CA LYS A 252 31.31 2.30 -12.15
C LYS A 252 31.72 2.38 -10.68
N ALA A 253 32.44 1.37 -10.21
CA ALA A 253 32.89 1.23 -8.82
C ALA A 253 34.35 0.76 -8.82
N GLY A 254 35.24 1.46 -8.10
CA GLY A 254 36.65 1.06 -7.94
C GLY A 254 37.41 0.87 -9.26
N GLY A 255 37.10 1.67 -10.29
CA GLY A 255 37.71 1.54 -11.63
C GLY A 255 37.14 0.42 -12.51
N LYS A 256 36.27 -0.45 -11.97
CA LYS A 256 35.56 -1.50 -12.72
C LYS A 256 34.16 -1.04 -13.13
N ILE A 257 33.65 -1.61 -14.23
CA ILE A 257 32.30 -1.36 -14.73
C ILE A 257 31.46 -2.61 -14.51
N TYR A 258 30.36 -2.45 -13.78
CA TYR A 258 29.35 -3.46 -13.55
C TYR A 258 28.13 -3.13 -14.40
N ARG A 259 27.80 -4.00 -15.36
CA ARG A 259 26.70 -3.78 -16.30
C ARG A 259 25.84 -5.03 -16.39
N HIS A 260 24.52 -4.84 -16.38
CA HIS A 260 23.58 -5.91 -16.69
C HIS A 260 22.41 -5.39 -17.52
N THR A 261 21.93 -6.23 -18.44
CA THR A 261 20.78 -5.95 -19.29
C THR A 261 19.69 -6.97 -19.01
N SER A 262 18.45 -6.52 -18.87
CA SER A 262 17.31 -7.41 -18.71
C SER A 262 16.18 -7.01 -19.67
N CYS A 263 15.41 -8.01 -20.12
CA CYS A 263 14.35 -7.84 -21.11
C CYS A 263 13.00 -8.29 -20.53
N ALA A 264 12.01 -7.40 -20.52
CA ALA A 264 10.66 -7.69 -20.03
C ALA A 264 9.60 -6.91 -20.83
N ASP A 265 8.33 -7.27 -20.64
CA ASP A 265 7.20 -6.59 -21.29
C ASP A 265 6.99 -5.17 -20.75
N LYS A 266 7.37 -4.96 -19.47
CA LYS A 266 7.31 -3.66 -18.78
C LYS A 266 8.71 -3.15 -18.46
N LYS A 267 8.94 -1.85 -18.73
CA LYS A 267 10.19 -1.14 -18.45
C LYS A 267 10.63 -1.26 -16.98
N GLU A 268 9.70 -1.09 -16.04
CA GLU A 268 10.04 -1.16 -14.61
C GLU A 268 10.49 -2.56 -14.17
N THR A 269 9.87 -3.61 -14.72
CA THR A 269 10.29 -5.00 -14.46
C THR A 269 11.71 -5.26 -14.96
N ALA A 270 12.01 -4.87 -16.21
CA ALA A 270 13.34 -4.99 -16.79
C ALA A 270 14.38 -4.21 -15.96
N LYS A 271 14.07 -2.97 -15.58
CA LYS A 271 14.94 -2.13 -14.74
C LYS A 271 15.19 -2.76 -13.37
N ARG A 272 14.16 -3.32 -12.73
CA ARG A 272 14.27 -3.99 -11.43
C ARG A 272 15.21 -5.19 -11.49
N VAL A 273 15.06 -6.05 -12.49
CA VAL A 273 15.88 -7.25 -12.65
C VAL A 273 17.33 -6.88 -12.98
N ALA A 274 17.55 -5.94 -13.91
CA ALA A 274 18.88 -5.46 -14.23
C ALA A 274 19.59 -4.84 -13.02
N SER A 275 18.88 -4.02 -12.24
CA SER A 275 19.44 -3.40 -11.03
C SER A 275 19.81 -4.44 -9.96
N ARG A 276 18.96 -5.46 -9.76
CA ARG A 276 19.24 -6.57 -8.83
C ARG A 276 20.51 -7.34 -9.21
N ALA A 277 20.69 -7.61 -10.50
CA ALA A 277 21.86 -8.32 -11.00
C ALA A 277 23.15 -7.50 -10.79
N VAL A 278 23.13 -6.20 -11.14
CA VAL A 278 24.27 -5.29 -10.89
C VAL A 278 24.60 -5.22 -9.41
N LEU A 279 23.58 -5.08 -8.55
CA LEU A 279 23.77 -5.04 -7.11
C LEU A 279 24.40 -6.33 -6.56
N LYS A 280 23.98 -7.49 -7.06
CA LYS A 280 24.58 -8.78 -6.70
C LYS A 280 26.06 -8.82 -7.07
N SER A 281 26.42 -8.37 -8.27
CA SER A 281 27.82 -8.30 -8.70
C SER A 281 28.66 -7.32 -7.88
N LEU A 282 28.09 -6.17 -7.49
CA LEU A 282 28.76 -5.21 -6.59
C LEU A 282 29.03 -5.83 -5.22
N LYS A 283 28.02 -6.45 -4.60
CA LYS A 283 28.15 -7.11 -3.28
C LYS A 283 29.14 -8.29 -3.29
N GLN A 284 29.26 -8.98 -4.41
CA GLN A 284 30.23 -10.07 -4.58
C GLN A 284 31.66 -9.56 -4.74
N ALA A 285 31.86 -8.36 -5.28
CA ALA A 285 33.18 -7.78 -5.48
C ALA A 285 33.70 -6.99 -4.27
N SER A 286 32.81 -6.67 -3.31
CA SER A 286 33.13 -6.00 -2.04
C SER A 286 33.35 -6.98 -0.87
N ARG A 287 33.27 -8.29 -1.13
CA ARG A 287 33.64 -9.37 -0.20
C ARG A 287 35.03 -9.89 -0.56
#